data_AF-A0A4Y2RQU8-F1
#
_entry.id   AF-A0A4Y2RQU8-F1
#
_cell.length_a   1.000
_cell.length_b   1.000
_cell.length_c   1.000
_cell.angle_alpha   90.00
_cell.angle_beta   90.00
_cell.angle_gamma   90.00
#
_symmetry.space_group_name_H-M   'P 1'
#
loop_
_entity.id
_entity.type
_entity.pdbx_description
1 polymer ?
#
loop_
_entity_poly.entity_id
_entity_poly.type
_entity_poly.pdbx_seq_one_letter_code
_entity_poly.pdbx_strand_id
1 'polypeptide(L)'
;MALIPDSEVLNARRYYLPHDWVRKDDNTTTKLRVVFNASETNSESRSVNDYLEKGPKLQKDLMKLLLKFRVYPIALTGDLEKCIV
;
A
#
# COMPACT_ATOMS: atom_id res chain seq x y z
N MET A 1 -19.41 4.61 -3.03
CA MET A 1 -18.84 5.00 -1.72
C MET A 1 -20.01 5.53 -0.91
N ALA A 2 -20.18 5.07 0.33
CA ALA A 2 -21.29 5.49 1.19
C ALA A 2 -20.70 5.99 2.50
N LEU A 3 -21.34 7.01 3.09
CA LEU A 3 -21.02 7.42 4.44
C LEU A 3 -21.35 6.27 5.39
N ILE A 4 -20.45 6.02 6.33
CA ILE A 4 -20.68 5.03 7.38
C ILE A 4 -21.72 5.64 8.34
N PRO A 5 -22.82 4.94 8.64
CA PRO A 5 -23.78 5.44 9.63
C PRO A 5 -23.10 5.66 10.97
N ASP A 6 -23.43 6.76 11.67
CA ASP A 6 -22.81 7.12 12.96
C ASP A 6 -22.89 5.99 13.99
N SER A 7 -23.95 5.18 13.94
CA SER A 7 -24.13 4.00 14.80
C SER A 7 -23.08 2.91 14.59
N GLU A 8 -22.47 2.84 13.40
CA GLU A 8 -21.44 1.85 13.07
C GLU A 8 -20.02 2.38 13.28
N VAL A 9 -19.81 3.70 13.27
CA VAL A 9 -18.50 4.33 13.49
C VAL A 9 -17.94 4.01 14.88
N LEU A 10 -18.82 3.88 15.87
CA LEU A 10 -18.45 3.56 17.26
C LEU A 10 -18.37 2.06 17.54
N ASN A 11 -18.59 1.19 16.54
CA ASN A 11 -18.56 -0.25 16.76
C ASN A 11 -17.12 -0.77 16.81
N ALA A 12 -16.62 -1.04 18.02
CA ALA A 12 -15.27 -1.57 18.24
C ALA A 12 -14.97 -2.92 17.57
N ARG A 13 -15.99 -3.64 17.08
CA ARG A 13 -15.82 -4.90 16.32
C ARG A 13 -15.70 -4.69 14.81
N ARG A 14 -15.79 -3.46 14.32
CA ARG A 14 -15.67 -3.12 12.91
C ARG A 14 -14.57 -2.09 12.71
N TYR A 15 -13.79 -2.30 11.65
CA TYR A 15 -12.77 -1.35 11.22
C TYR A 15 -13.05 -0.99 9.77
N TYR A 16 -13.18 0.31 9.50
CA TYR A 16 -13.38 0.82 8.15
C TYR A 16 -12.11 1.51 7.67
N LEU A 17 -11.62 1.13 6.50
CA LEU A 17 -10.47 1.78 5.88
C LEU A 17 -10.94 3.06 5.17
N PRO A 18 -10.48 4.24 5.60
CA PRO A 18 -10.69 5.45 4.83
C PRO A 18 -10.00 5.31 3.48
N HIS A 19 -10.60 5.91 2.47
CA HIS A 19 -10.08 5.83 1.12
C HIS A 19 -10.27 7.16 0.39
N ASP A 20 -9.27 7.50 -0.42
CA ASP A 20 -9.24 8.71 -1.21
C ASP A 20 -9.05 8.37 -2.69
N TRP A 21 -9.56 9.24 -3.54
CA TRP A 21 -9.30 9.15 -4.97
C TRP A 21 -8.04 9.93 -5.31
N VAL A 22 -7.20 9.34 -6.15
CA VAL A 22 -5.99 9.97 -6.68
C VAL A 22 -6.07 9.97 -8.20
N ARG A 23 -6.07 11.18 -8.77
CA ARG A 23 -5.96 11.43 -10.20
C ARG A 23 -4.71 12.28 -10.44
N LYS A 24 -3.92 11.94 -11.45
CA LYS A 24 -2.81 12.78 -11.92
C LYS A 24 -3.24 13.36 -13.26
N ASP A 25 -3.28 14.67 -13.40
CA ASP A 25 -3.78 15.31 -14.61
C ASP A 25 -2.72 15.40 -15.73
N ASP A 26 -1.44 15.17 -15.41
CA ASP A 26 -0.30 15.30 -16.33
C ASP A 26 -0.09 14.12 -17.31
N ASN A 27 -1.01 13.16 -17.38
CA ASN A 27 -0.86 11.97 -18.23
C ASN A 27 -2.11 11.76 -19.08
N THR A 28 -1.95 11.57 -20.38
CA THR A 28 -3.04 11.48 -21.37
C THR A 28 -4.02 10.31 -21.15
N THR A 29 -3.73 9.37 -20.22
CA THR A 29 -4.54 8.17 -19.95
C THR A 29 -4.82 7.90 -18.46
N THR A 30 -4.72 8.88 -17.57
CA THR A 30 -4.79 8.61 -16.12
C THR A 30 -6.17 8.17 -15.63
N LYS A 31 -6.31 6.85 -15.48
CA LYS A 31 -7.42 6.22 -14.74
C LYS A 31 -7.39 6.70 -13.27
N LEU A 32 -8.56 7.02 -12.74
CA LEU A 32 -8.74 7.30 -11.31
C LEU A 32 -8.33 6.07 -10.49
N ARG A 33 -7.54 6.28 -9.42
CA ARG A 33 -7.12 5.23 -8.49
C ARG A 33 -7.70 5.51 -7.11
N VAL A 34 -8.09 4.45 -6.41
CA VAL A 34 -8.52 4.52 -5.01
C VAL A 34 -7.34 4.13 -4.14
N VAL A 35 -7.01 4.96 -3.15
CA VAL A 35 -5.96 4.71 -2.16
C VAL A 35 -6.65 4.47 -0.82
N PHE A 36 -6.32 3.36 -0.16
CA PHE A 36 -6.81 3.05 1.19
C PHE A 36 -5.76 3.48 2.21
N ASN A 37 -6.15 4.30 3.19
CA ASN A 37 -5.27 4.76 4.26
C ASN A 37 -5.40 3.84 5.48
N ALA A 38 -4.45 2.91 5.62
CA ALA A 38 -4.39 1.98 6.75
C ALA A 38 -3.74 2.57 8.02
N SER A 39 -3.19 3.78 7.95
CA SER A 39 -2.58 4.48 9.08
C SER A 39 -3.53 5.41 9.84
N GLU A 40 -4.73 5.67 9.30
CA GLU A 40 -5.75 6.43 10.03
C GLU A 40 -6.13 5.68 11.30
N THR A 41 -6.24 6.40 12.42
CA THR A 41 -6.59 5.81 13.70
C THR A 41 -8.10 5.78 13.93
N ASN A 42 -8.57 4.73 14.58
CA ASN A 42 -9.94 4.65 15.08
C ASN A 42 -10.15 5.50 16.35
N SER A 43 -11.35 5.45 16.93
CA SER A 43 -11.71 6.12 18.19
C SER A 43 -10.85 5.71 19.39
N GLU A 44 -10.15 4.57 19.31
CA GLU A 44 -9.21 4.07 20.33
C GLU A 44 -7.76 4.50 20.06
N SER A 45 -7.54 5.41 19.11
CA SER A 45 -6.20 5.86 18.68
C SER A 45 -5.30 4.72 18.16
N ARG A 46 -5.88 3.67 17.58
CA ARG A 46 -5.16 2.55 16.95
C ARG A 46 -5.44 2.49 15.46
N SER A 47 -4.41 2.21 14.67
CA SER A 47 -4.48 2.02 13.21
C SER A 47 -4.52 0.54 12.83
N VAL A 48 -4.87 0.22 11.58
CA VAL A 48 -4.78 -1.17 11.07
C VAL A 48 -3.36 -1.72 11.21
N ASN A 49 -2.35 -0.87 10.99
CA ASN A 49 -0.95 -1.24 11.12
C ASN A 49 -0.57 -1.68 12.55
N ASP A 50 -1.31 -1.25 13.57
CA ASP A 50 -1.07 -1.64 14.98
C ASP A 50 -1.70 -3.00 15.32
N TYR A 51 -2.73 -3.42 14.58
CA TYR A 51 -3.36 -4.74 14.74
C TYR A 51 -2.65 -5.83 13.92
N LEU A 52 -1.84 -5.45 12.93
CA LEU A 52 -1.11 -6.37 12.07
C LEU A 52 0.33 -6.56 12.57
N GLU A 53 0.73 -7.81 12.77
CA GLU A 53 2.13 -8.12 13.06
C GLU A 53 2.99 -7.95 11.81
N LYS A 54 4.19 -7.39 11.99
CA LYS A 54 5.17 -7.29 10.91
C LYS A 54 5.69 -8.68 10.58
N GLY A 55 5.44 -9.11 9.34
CA GLY A 55 6.05 -10.32 8.81
C GLY A 55 7.58 -10.19 8.65
N PRO A 56 8.29 -11.32 8.46
CA PRO A 56 9.72 -11.29 8.17
C PRO A 56 10.00 -10.53 6.87
N LYS A 57 11.15 -9.84 6.80
CA LYS A 57 11.57 -9.12 5.60
C LYS A 57 11.90 -10.11 4.47
N LEU A 58 10.99 -10.26 3.51
CA LEU A 58 11.18 -11.11 2.33
C LEU A 58 12.01 -10.42 1.23
N GLN A 59 12.04 -9.09 1.21
CA GLN A 59 12.78 -8.33 0.22
C GLN A 59 14.29 -8.48 0.43
N LYS A 60 14.98 -8.89 -0.64
CA LYS A 60 16.44 -8.89 -0.69
C LYS A 60 16.97 -7.47 -0.55
N ASP A 61 18.15 -7.36 0.03
CA ASP A 61 18.86 -6.10 0.11
C ASP A 61 19.15 -5.54 -1.29
N LEU A 62 18.63 -4.34 -1.57
CA LEU A 62 18.72 -3.72 -2.88
C LEU A 62 20.18 -3.42 -3.27
N MET A 63 21.01 -2.98 -2.32
CA MET A 63 22.42 -2.68 -2.59
C MET A 63 23.17 -3.94 -2.99
N LYS A 64 22.97 -5.05 -2.27
CA LYS A 64 23.55 -6.36 -2.63
C LYS A 64 23.06 -6.84 -3.99
N LEU A 65 21.78 -6.61 -4.32
CA LEU A 65 21.21 -6.98 -5.61
C LEU A 65 21.87 -6.18 -6.75
N LEU A 66 22.00 -4.86 -6.59
CA LEU A 66 22.63 -3.98 -7.59
C LEU A 66 24.11 -4.29 -7.79
N LEU A 67 24.85 -4.63 -6.73
CA LEU A 67 26.25 -5.06 -6.84
C LEU A 67 26.38 -6.35 -7.66
N LYS A 68 25.53 -7.35 -7.39
CA LYS A 68 25.50 -8.61 -8.17
C LYS A 68 25.10 -8.38 -9.63
N PHE A 69 24.16 -7.47 -9.88
CA PHE A 69 23.72 -7.12 -11.22
C PHE A 69 24.85 -6.61 -12.11
N ARG A 70 25.90 -6.00 -11.51
CA ARG A 70 27.08 -5.47 -12.23
C ARG A 70 28.18 -6.51 -12.50
N VAL A 71 28.08 -7.72 -11.94
CA VAL A 71 29.15 -8.73 -12.06
C VAL A 71 29.24 -9.30 -13.48
N TYR A 72 28.12 -9.41 -14.18
CA TYR A 72 28.05 -10.04 -15.49
C TYR A 72 27.91 -8.99 -16.60
N PRO A 73 28.49 -9.25 -17.80
CA PRO A 73 28.48 -8.29 -18.91
C PRO A 73 27.10 -8.12 -19.57
N ILE A 74 26.18 -9.05 -19.33
CA ILE A 74 24.82 -9.03 -19.89
C ILE A 74 23.84 -9.14 -18.73
N ALA A 75 22.82 -8.28 -18.75
CA ALA A 75 21.78 -8.25 -17.75
C ALA A 75 20.40 -8.19 -18.39
N LEU A 76 19.47 -8.98 -17.85
CA LEU A 76 18.07 -8.99 -18.27
C LEU A 76 17.23 -8.23 -17.24
N THR A 77 16.36 -7.36 -17.72
CA THR A 77 15.43 -6.59 -16.89
C THR A 77 14.02 -6.79 -17.41
N GLY A 78 13.06 -6.80 -16.49
CA GLY A 78 11.65 -6.91 -16.80
C GLY A 78 10.87 -6.24 -15.69
N ASP A 79 9.80 -5.57 -16.07
CA ASP A 79 8.85 -4.99 -15.13
C ASP A 79 7.65 -5.92 -14.97
N LEU A 80 7.18 -6.09 -13.74
CA LEU A 80 6.00 -6.88 -13.42
C LEU A 80 4.86 -5.90 -13.09
N GLU A 81 4.00 -5.65 -14.08
CA GLU A 81 2.92 -4.66 -14.03
C GLU A 81 2.02 -4.77 -12.79
N LYS A 82 1.87 -5.97 -12.22
CA LYS A 82 1.02 -6.25 -11.05
C LYS A 82 1.78 -6.98 -9.95
N CYS A 83 2.83 -6.35 -9.44
CA CYS A 83 3.49 -6.80 -8.21
C CYS A 83 2.82 -6.14 -7.00
N ILE A 84 2.35 -6.95 -6.05
CA ILE A 84 1.94 -6.47 -4.72
C ILE A 84 3.05 -6.87 -3.76
N VAL A 85 3.58 -5.87 -3.04
CA VAL A 85 4.74 -6.01 -2.15
C VAL A 85 4.29 -5.94 -0.71
#